data_AF-A0A1H8GUV9-F1
#
_entry.id   AF-A0A1H8GUV9-F1
#
_cell.length_a   1.000
_cell.length_b   1.000
_cell.length_c   1.000
_cell.angle_alpha   90.00
_cell.angle_beta   90.00
_cell.angle_gamma   90.00
#
_symmetry.space_group_name_H-M   'P 1'
#
loop_
_entity.id
_entity.type
_entity.pdbx_description
1 polymer ?
#
loop_
_entity_poly.entity_id
_entity_poly.type
_entity_poly.pdbx_seq_one_letter_code
_entity_poly.pdbx_strand_id
1 'polypeptide(L)'
;MTASARDTTLALLAARSPDASVCPSEVARALVPGDGWRDAMPLVHAAIDGLVEEGRVRLSWKSRPLTTRAGPYRISRDDRP
;
A
#
# COMPACT_ATOMS: atom_id res chain seq x y z
N MET A 1 11.37 2.62 -16.91
CA MET A 1 10.81 1.46 -16.18
C MET A 1 9.45 1.87 -15.66
N THR A 2 8.37 1.20 -16.05
CA THR A 2 7.05 1.43 -15.46
C THR A 2 7.10 1.00 -14.00
N ALA A 3 6.81 1.91 -13.07
CA ALA A 3 6.79 1.58 -11.66
C ALA A 3 5.72 0.52 -11.40
N SER A 4 6.09 -0.57 -10.71
CA SER A 4 5.11 -1.59 -10.30
C SER A 4 4.31 -1.07 -9.10
N ALA A 5 3.12 -1.62 -8.86
CA ALA A 5 2.32 -1.23 -7.70
C ALA A 5 3.04 -1.45 -6.37
N ARG A 6 3.93 -2.44 -6.33
CA ARG A 6 4.81 -2.72 -5.22
C ARG A 6 5.81 -1.59 -5.00
N ASP A 7 6.55 -1.21 -6.04
CA ASP A 7 7.58 -0.16 -5.95
C ASP A 7 6.94 1.19 -5.61
N THR A 8 5.79 1.49 -6.22
CA THR A 8 5.03 2.70 -5.90
C THR A 8 4.58 2.72 -4.44
N THR A 9 4.11 1.60 -3.89
CA THR A 9 3.75 1.50 -2.47
C THR A 9 4.95 1.79 -1.58
N LEU A 10 6.09 1.14 -1.85
CA LEU A 10 7.30 1.32 -1.06
C LEU A 10 7.87 2.75 -1.19
N ALA A 11 7.84 3.34 -2.37
CA ALA A 11 8.29 4.71 -2.60
C ALA A 11 7.41 5.74 -1.89
N LEU A 12 6.08 5.58 -1.95
CA LEU A 12 5.14 6.46 -1.24
C LEU A 12 5.31 6.33 0.27
N LEU A 13 5.50 5.11 0.76
CA LEU A 13 5.83 4.90 2.16
C LEU A 13 7.15 5.59 2.48
N ALA A 14 8.22 5.34 1.72
CA ALA A 14 9.59 5.88 1.87
C ALA A 14 9.63 7.40 1.98
N ALA A 15 8.78 8.10 1.22
CA ALA A 15 8.69 9.57 1.22
C ALA A 15 8.00 10.16 2.46
N ARG A 16 7.36 9.34 3.30
CA ARG A 16 6.67 9.79 4.52
C ARG A 16 7.48 9.51 5.79
N SER A 17 7.02 10.04 6.92
CA SER A 17 7.56 9.69 8.24
C SER A 17 7.46 8.18 8.51
N PRO A 18 8.34 7.58 9.34
CA PRO A 18 8.33 6.15 9.64
C PRO A 18 6.97 5.62 10.15
N ASP A 19 6.28 6.42 10.97
CA ASP A 19 4.98 6.07 11.56
C ASP A 19 3.79 6.35 10.63
N ALA A 20 4.04 6.95 9.47
CA ALA A 20 2.98 7.32 8.55
C ALA A 20 2.44 6.10 7.79
N SER A 21 1.18 6.23 7.36
CA SER A 21 0.53 5.24 6.51
C SER A 21 0.01 5.87 5.21
N VAL A 22 -0.21 5.03 4.21
CA VAL A 22 -0.87 5.35 2.94
C VAL A 22 -2.12 4.50 2.77
N CYS A 23 -3.06 4.89 1.91
CA CYS A 23 -4.14 4.00 1.46
C CYS A 23 -3.89 3.45 0.05
N PRO A 24 -4.59 2.36 -0.34
CA PRO A 24 -4.45 1.77 -1.67
C PRO A 24 -4.76 2.75 -2.79
N SER A 25 -5.74 3.64 -2.61
CA SER A 25 -6.11 4.62 -3.64
C SER A 25 -5.03 5.66 -3.88
N GLU A 26 -4.22 6.02 -2.88
CA GLU A 26 -3.04 6.87 -3.07
C GLU A 26 -2.01 6.17 -3.98
N VAL A 27 -1.78 4.87 -3.76
CA VAL A 27 -0.89 4.05 -4.60
C VAL A 27 -1.41 3.98 -6.04
N ALA A 28 -2.71 3.70 -6.22
CA ALA A 28 -3.30 3.61 -7.55
C ALA A 28 -3.27 4.92 -8.33
N ARG A 29 -3.52 6.05 -7.67
CA ARG A 29 -3.41 7.38 -8.29
C ARG A 29 -1.97 7.71 -8.71
N ALA A 30 -0.98 7.20 -7.97
CA ALA A 30 0.43 7.35 -8.33
C ALA A 30 0.85 6.42 -9.48
N LEU A 31 0.19 5.27 -9.65
CA LEU A 31 0.41 4.34 -10.77
C LEU A 31 -0.25 4.81 -12.07
N VAL A 32 -1.52 5.19 -11.98
CA VAL A 32 -2.34 5.57 -13.12
C VAL A 32 -2.83 7.00 -12.89
N PRO A 33 -2.25 7.99 -13.58
CA PRO A 33 -2.73 9.36 -13.50
C PRO A 33 -4.12 9.50 -14.14
N GLY A 34 -4.94 10.39 -13.62
CA GLY A 34 -6.31 10.62 -14.09
C GLY A 34 -7.36 9.71 -13.42
N ASP A 35 -8.50 9.52 -14.06
CA ASP A 35 -9.67 8.84 -13.45
C ASP A 35 -9.61 7.30 -13.48
N GLY A 36 -8.67 6.73 -14.26
CA GLY A 36 -8.50 5.28 -14.45
C GLY A 36 -7.87 4.52 -13.28
N TRP A 37 -7.52 5.20 -12.18
CA TRP A 37 -6.87 4.55 -11.02
C TRP A 37 -7.72 3.44 -10.38
N ARG A 38 -9.05 3.49 -10.54
CA ARG A 38 -9.95 2.46 -10.00
C ARG A 38 -9.68 1.09 -10.63
N ASP A 39 -9.36 1.06 -11.92
CA ASP A 39 -9.07 -0.18 -12.64
C ASP A 39 -7.72 -0.78 -12.23
N ALA A 40 -6.83 0.03 -11.64
CA ALA A 40 -5.57 -0.43 -11.05
C ALA A 40 -5.73 -1.00 -9.62
N MET A 41 -6.91 -0.89 -8.99
CA MET A 41 -7.12 -1.38 -7.62
C MET A 41 -6.82 -2.87 -7.43
N PRO A 42 -7.25 -3.79 -8.33
CA PRO A 42 -6.91 -5.20 -8.19
C PRO A 42 -5.40 -5.45 -8.19
N LEU A 43 -4.65 -4.74 -9.05
CA LEU A 43 -3.20 -4.82 -9.14
C LEU A 43 -2.53 -4.31 -7.85
N VAL A 44 -3.02 -3.19 -7.33
CA VAL A 44 -2.52 -2.61 -6.06
C VAL A 44 -2.77 -3.56 -4.90
N HIS A 45 -3.96 -4.15 -4.80
CA HIS A 45 -4.28 -5.11 -3.75
C HIS A 45 -3.38 -6.34 -3.80
N ALA A 46 -3.17 -6.93 -4.98
CA ALA A 46 -2.26 -8.07 -5.14
C ALA A 46 -0.82 -7.74 -4.73
N ALA A 47 -0.34 -6.54 -5.07
CA ALA A 47 0.99 -6.10 -4.67
C ALA A 47 1.12 -5.89 -3.15
N ILE A 48 0.08 -5.34 -2.51
CA ILE A 48 0.05 -5.15 -1.06
C ILE A 48 0.02 -6.51 -0.36
N ASP A 49 -0.77 -7.47 -0.83
CA ASP A 49 -0.82 -8.81 -0.25
C ASP A 49 0.57 -9.46 -0.23
N GLY A 50 1.28 -9.42 -1.36
CA GLY A 50 2.65 -9.94 -1.43
C GLY A 50 3.62 -9.21 -0.47
N LEU A 51 3.49 -7.88 -0.34
CA LEU A 51 4.31 -7.12 0.61
C LEU A 51 3.99 -7.45 2.08
N VAL A 52 2.75 -7.80 2.40
CA VAL A 52 2.33 -8.24 3.75
C VAL A 52 2.88 -9.63 4.05
N GLU A 53 2.76 -10.56 3.09
CA GLU A 53 3.30 -11.91 3.21
C GLU A 53 4.82 -11.91 3.42
N GLU A 54 5.53 -10.99 2.77
CA GLU A 54 6.97 -10.80 2.94
C GLU A 54 7.37 -10.02 4.19
N GLY A 55 6.40 -9.51 4.98
CA GLY A 55 6.68 -8.70 6.16
C GLY A 55 7.32 -7.34 5.86
N ARG A 56 7.11 -6.80 4.65
CA ARG A 56 7.63 -5.48 4.25
C ARG A 56 6.71 -4.35 4.70
N VAL A 57 5.41 -4.63 4.79
CA VAL A 57 4.38 -3.68 5.19
C VAL A 57 3.40 -4.33 6.16
N ARG A 58 2.67 -3.50 6.90
CA ARG A 58 1.58 -3.91 7.80
C ARG A 58 0.30 -3.20 7.42
N LEU A 59 -0.82 -3.88 7.67
CA LEU A 59 -2.14 -3.33 7.45
C LEU A 59 -2.76 -2.90 8.78
N SER A 60 -3.52 -1.81 8.76
CA SER A 60 -4.30 -1.37 9.90
C SER A 60 -5.63 -0.75 9.49
N TRP A 61 -6.62 -0.83 10.37
CA TRP A 61 -7.90 -0.13 10.23
C TRP A 61 -8.42 0.29 11.59
N LYS A 62 -8.86 1.56 11.71
CA LYS A 62 -9.28 2.16 12.99
C LYS A 62 -8.27 1.91 14.12
N SER A 63 -6.99 2.10 13.80
CA SER A 63 -5.84 1.87 14.72
C SER A 63 -5.67 0.44 15.20
N ARG A 64 -6.35 -0.54 14.58
CA ARG A 64 -6.16 -1.97 14.86
C ARG A 64 -5.35 -2.62 13.74
N PRO A 65 -4.37 -3.47 14.05
CA PRO A 65 -3.65 -4.23 13.03
C PRO A 65 -4.61 -5.20 12.33
N LEU A 66 -4.40 -5.38 11.02
CA LEU A 66 -5.10 -6.36 10.21
C LEU A 66 -4.08 -7.38 9.68
N THR A 67 -4.41 -8.66 9.78
CA THR A 67 -3.62 -9.75 9.18
C THR A 67 -3.92 -9.93 7.70
N THR A 68 -5.14 -9.59 7.27
CA THR A 68 -5.59 -9.68 5.88
C THR A 68 -6.31 -8.40 5.49
N ARG A 69 -6.26 -8.05 4.20
CA ARG A 69 -7.03 -6.91 3.67
C ARG A 69 -8.53 -7.16 3.81
N ALA A 70 -9.19 -6.32 4.59
CA ALA A 70 -10.64 -6.35 4.76
C ALA A 70 -11.18 -4.91 4.81
N GLY A 71 -12.13 -4.60 3.92
CA GLY A 71 -12.75 -3.27 3.86
C GLY A 71 -11.72 -2.15 3.64
N PRO A 72 -11.97 -0.94 4.19
CA PRO A 72 -10.98 0.14 4.19
C PRO A 72 -9.79 -0.20 5.08
N TYR A 73 -8.57 -0.03 4.56
CA TYR A 73 -7.34 -0.25 5.33
C TYR A 73 -6.27 0.79 5.00
N ARG A 74 -5.29 0.89 5.90
CA ARG A 74 -4.08 1.71 5.77
C ARG A 74 -2.87 0.78 5.74
N ILE A 75 -1.86 1.18 4.99
CA ILE A 75 -0.61 0.46 4.78
C ILE A 75 0.49 1.27 5.46
N SER A 76 1.26 0.66 6.35
CA SER A 76 2.44 1.26 6.97
C SER A 76 3.65 0.36 6.77
N ARG A 77 4.85 0.89 6.96
CA ARG A 77 6.08 0.08 6.91
C ARG A 77 6.11 -0.86 8.11
N ASP A 78 6.67 -2.06 7.92
CA ASP A 78 7.10 -2.87 9.06
C ASP A 78 8.43 -2.27 9.56
N ASP A 79 8.41 -1.70 10.77
CA ASP A 79 9.58 -1.08 11.43
C ASP A 79 10.34 -2.08 12.31
N ARG A 80 10.06 -3.38 12.16
CA ARG A 80 10.75 -4.40 12.95
C ARG A 80 12.27 -4.33 12.67
N PRO A 81 13.10 -4.17 13.72
CA PRO A 81 14.55 -4.17 13.60
C PRO A 81 15.09 -5.54 13.19
#